data_AF-A0A3R7MA04-F1
#
_entry.id   AF-A0A3R7MA04-F1
#
_cell.length_a   1.000
_cell.length_b   1.000
_cell.length_c   1.000
_cell.angle_alpha   90.00
_cell.angle_beta   90.00
_cell.angle_gamma   90.00
#
_symmetry.space_group_name_H-M   'P 1'
#
loop_
_entity.id
_entity.type
_entity.pdbx_description
1 polymer ?
#
loop_
_entity_poly.entity_id
_entity_poly.type
_entity_poly.pdbx_seq_one_letter_code
_entity_poly.pdbx_strand_id
1 'polypeptide(L)'
;MEEMPKAWQLAPDDVALLGREDGSVVEVMTGSGVALECQVGKARPPPGVAWYRDGLLLHQGLHEDQIQTAPQARLWSVRSRLTLTATKEDDKIQFSCRAVHPALPKDAAKPLEVSVTLSVLHPPNTPIISGYKSSDVLLSGDRRTLTCRVVGGNPRPRVAWYFYGRSFNLTGEEGEGGDGEEETQGARDGVELGGTPQYKKTRNIVGVSVSRQVTATRQEDGAVYQCRVNSELLHQPLAANVTLTVHYAPDDVVMTGPTVVTAGQQYTLSCVTTAANPPATLSWRINGEEAETSPPLERQDGQGGWVTSSQLVRRAGDTLSLTEARVECAALHPALKADLTRTRLINVIIGEAIKAKIADGTVTRQDLFITSKLWNTYHRKSLVIPTLKESLTNLGLDYLDLYLIHWPMGYKEGGEKFPTDESGKTLYSDVDYIETWPAMEEAVEAGLVRSIGVSNFSKDQIERVLQIAKIVPANNQVECHPYLNQKKLIDYCKSKGITVTAYSPLGSPDRPWAKPDDPLLMDDPRIVGIAEKYKKTPAQILIRYQIQRDVIVIPKSVTKSRIEENIQVFDFALSDDDMKTIDGFDCNGRFLHLTWIKDHPHWPFNTEF
;
A
#
# COMPACT_ATOMS: atom_id res chain seq x y z
N MET A 1 79.41 -5.92 -48.52
CA MET A 1 79.26 -5.37 -49.89
C MET A 1 79.78 -3.95 -49.86
N GLU A 2 80.43 -3.49 -50.92
CA GLU A 2 80.73 -2.06 -51.08
C GLU A 2 79.42 -1.27 -51.31
N GLU A 3 79.34 -0.03 -50.83
CA GLU A 3 78.15 0.80 -51.07
C GLU A 3 78.09 1.26 -52.54
N MET A 4 76.97 1.02 -53.21
CA MET A 4 76.74 1.55 -54.55
C MET A 4 76.78 3.09 -54.55
N PRO A 5 77.60 3.76 -55.39
CA PRO A 5 77.68 5.21 -55.41
C PRO A 5 76.33 5.86 -55.73
N LYS A 6 75.99 6.96 -55.03
CA LYS A 6 74.66 7.61 -55.10
C LYS A 6 74.18 7.92 -56.53
N ALA A 7 75.08 8.34 -57.43
CA ALA A 7 74.76 8.62 -58.83
C ALA A 7 74.26 7.39 -59.64
N TRP A 8 74.43 6.18 -59.10
CA TRP A 8 73.95 4.93 -59.69
C TRP A 8 72.75 4.34 -58.96
N GLN A 9 72.24 4.99 -57.91
CA GLN A 9 71.06 4.52 -57.20
C GLN A 9 69.78 5.02 -57.90
N LEU A 10 68.76 4.17 -57.98
CA LEU A 10 67.42 4.51 -58.46
C LEU A 10 66.42 4.14 -57.35
N ALA A 11 65.67 5.12 -56.87
CA ALA A 11 64.61 4.88 -55.90
C ALA A 11 63.46 4.06 -56.51
N PRO A 12 62.74 3.25 -55.71
CA PRO A 12 61.45 2.72 -56.15
C PRO A 12 60.48 3.87 -56.43
N ASP A 13 59.74 3.77 -57.54
CA ASP A 13 58.66 4.67 -57.97
C ASP A 13 57.26 4.11 -57.63
N ASP A 14 57.21 2.87 -57.15
CA ASP A 14 56.01 2.03 -57.14
C ASP A 14 55.99 1.10 -55.92
N VAL A 15 54.86 1.09 -55.22
CA VAL A 15 54.54 0.13 -54.16
C VAL A 15 53.05 -0.20 -54.21
N ALA A 16 52.72 -1.49 -54.18
CA ALA A 16 51.34 -1.96 -54.29
C ALA A 16 51.08 -3.18 -53.39
N LEU A 17 49.86 -3.28 -52.85
CA LEU A 17 49.37 -4.51 -52.24
C LEU A 17 48.82 -5.42 -53.33
N LEU A 18 49.31 -6.66 -53.41
CA LEU A 18 48.95 -7.59 -54.47
C LEU A 18 47.52 -8.09 -54.24
N GLY A 19 46.62 -7.74 -55.17
CA GLY A 19 45.20 -8.09 -55.10
C GLY A 19 44.37 -7.25 -54.13
N ARG A 20 44.85 -6.06 -53.70
CA ARG A 20 44.12 -5.13 -52.83
C ARG A 20 44.38 -3.68 -53.23
N GLU A 21 43.36 -2.82 -53.10
CA GLU A 21 43.51 -1.38 -53.35
C GLU A 21 44.08 -0.67 -52.11
N ASP A 22 44.79 0.46 -52.29
CA ASP A 22 45.28 1.26 -51.16
C ASP A 22 44.12 1.86 -50.37
N GLY A 23 44.17 1.74 -49.04
CA GLY A 23 43.11 2.15 -48.13
C GLY A 23 41.90 1.21 -48.08
N SER A 24 41.92 0.09 -48.82
CA SER A 24 40.82 -0.88 -48.81
C SER A 24 40.63 -1.55 -47.44
N VAL A 25 39.41 -2.04 -47.20
CA VAL A 25 39.06 -2.84 -46.01
C VAL A 25 39.08 -4.33 -46.37
N VAL A 26 39.69 -5.15 -45.52
CA VAL A 26 39.73 -6.61 -45.67
C VAL A 26 39.00 -7.24 -44.50
N GLU A 27 37.85 -7.84 -44.80
CA GLU A 27 37.00 -8.52 -43.84
C GLU A 27 37.47 -9.96 -43.61
N VAL A 28 37.67 -10.34 -42.34
CA VAL A 28 38.19 -11.66 -41.93
C VAL A 28 37.55 -12.12 -40.62
N MET A 29 37.27 -13.41 -40.48
CA MET A 29 36.85 -13.98 -39.19
C MET A 29 38.03 -14.04 -38.21
N THR A 30 37.83 -13.66 -36.95
CA THR A 30 38.83 -13.83 -35.89
C THR A 30 39.35 -15.27 -35.83
N GLY A 31 40.67 -15.44 -35.67
CA GLY A 31 41.35 -16.74 -35.74
C GLY A 31 41.71 -17.20 -37.16
N SER A 32 41.30 -16.48 -38.22
CA SER A 32 41.71 -16.79 -39.59
C SER A 32 43.14 -16.36 -39.87
N GLY A 33 43.85 -17.14 -40.69
CA GLY A 33 45.13 -16.74 -41.27
C GLY A 33 44.93 -15.72 -42.39
N VAL A 34 45.59 -14.57 -42.28
CA VAL A 34 45.56 -13.48 -43.25
C VAL A 34 46.95 -13.34 -43.88
N ALA A 35 47.00 -13.42 -45.21
CA ALA A 35 48.17 -13.05 -45.99
C ALA A 35 47.98 -11.65 -46.57
N LEU A 36 48.95 -10.78 -46.30
CA LEU A 36 49.12 -9.48 -46.93
C LEU A 36 50.42 -9.53 -47.74
N GLU A 37 50.31 -9.34 -49.05
CA GLU A 37 51.46 -9.37 -49.95
C GLU A 37 51.65 -7.99 -50.56
N CYS A 38 52.88 -7.49 -50.49
CA CYS A 38 53.27 -6.18 -50.97
C CYS A 38 54.40 -6.32 -51.98
N GLN A 39 54.39 -5.51 -53.04
CA GLN A 39 55.46 -5.43 -54.01
C GLN A 39 56.03 -4.01 -54.07
N VAL A 40 57.31 -3.83 -53.75
CA VAL A 40 58.07 -2.59 -53.98
C VAL A 40 58.89 -2.77 -55.25
N GLY A 41 58.73 -1.87 -56.23
CA GLY A 41 59.19 -2.08 -57.60
C GLY A 41 60.47 -1.34 -58.02
N LYS A 42 61.12 -1.86 -59.08
CA LYS A 42 62.00 -1.15 -60.03
C LYS A 42 63.22 -0.39 -59.45
N ALA A 43 63.65 -0.67 -58.23
CA ALA A 43 64.76 0.06 -57.59
C ALA A 43 66.15 -0.49 -57.93
N ARG A 44 67.19 0.29 -57.59
CA ARG A 44 68.61 -0.09 -57.72
C ARG A 44 69.43 0.58 -56.61
N PRO A 45 70.09 -0.12 -55.66
CA PRO A 45 70.09 -1.57 -55.35
C PRO A 45 68.69 -2.16 -55.04
N PRO A 46 68.54 -3.45 -54.69
CA PRO A 46 67.25 -3.99 -54.27
C PRO A 46 66.58 -3.16 -53.17
N PRO A 47 65.27 -2.89 -53.26
CA PRO A 47 64.53 -2.21 -52.20
C PRO A 47 64.30 -3.17 -51.04
N GLY A 48 64.25 -2.65 -49.82
CA GLY A 48 63.69 -3.35 -48.67
C GLY A 48 62.21 -3.02 -48.49
N VAL A 49 61.49 -3.88 -47.76
CA VAL A 49 60.11 -3.62 -47.33
C VAL A 49 60.08 -3.41 -45.81
N ALA A 50 59.25 -2.48 -45.35
CA ALA A 50 58.92 -2.31 -43.94
C ALA A 50 57.41 -2.36 -43.75
N TRP A 51 56.94 -3.34 -42.97
CA TRP A 51 55.53 -3.46 -42.57
C TRP A 51 55.26 -2.74 -41.26
N TYR A 52 54.14 -2.04 -41.17
CA TYR A 52 53.67 -1.36 -39.97
C TYR A 52 52.26 -1.83 -39.59
N ARG A 53 51.94 -1.80 -38.29
CA ARG A 53 50.61 -2.11 -37.70
C ARG A 53 50.23 -0.92 -36.80
N ASP A 54 49.17 -0.18 -37.15
CA ASP A 54 48.78 1.07 -36.48
C ASP A 54 49.96 2.07 -36.33
N GLY A 55 50.80 2.15 -37.37
CA GLY A 55 52.00 2.99 -37.42
C GLY A 55 53.24 2.42 -36.70
N LEU A 56 53.15 1.29 -36.01
CA LEU A 56 54.28 0.63 -35.34
C LEU A 56 54.99 -0.38 -36.27
N LEU A 57 56.32 -0.28 -36.39
CA LEU A 57 57.13 -1.16 -37.23
C LEU A 57 57.09 -2.61 -36.75
N LEU A 58 56.76 -3.54 -37.63
CA LEU A 58 56.78 -4.98 -37.36
C LEU A 58 58.20 -5.54 -37.49
N HIS A 59 58.53 -6.52 -36.66
CA HIS A 59 59.84 -7.16 -36.65
C HIS A 59 60.12 -7.92 -37.97
N GLN A 60 61.38 -7.91 -38.42
CA GLN A 60 61.88 -8.52 -39.67
C GLN A 60 61.77 -10.07 -39.74
N GLY A 61 61.09 -10.70 -38.79
CA GLY A 61 60.82 -12.15 -38.77
C GLY A 61 59.34 -12.50 -38.93
N LEU A 62 58.48 -11.52 -39.25
CA LEU A 62 57.03 -11.69 -39.41
C LEU A 62 56.57 -11.68 -40.88
N HIS A 63 57.49 -11.48 -41.81
CA HIS A 63 57.24 -11.44 -43.24
C HIS A 63 58.38 -12.11 -44.02
N GLU A 64 58.04 -12.70 -45.17
CA GLU A 64 59.00 -13.35 -46.08
C GLU A 64 59.25 -12.46 -47.30
N ASP A 65 60.49 -12.02 -47.52
CA ASP A 65 60.89 -11.16 -48.64
C ASP A 65 61.52 -11.99 -49.78
N GLN A 66 60.94 -11.89 -50.98
CA GLN A 66 61.45 -12.51 -52.21
C GLN A 66 61.92 -11.45 -53.20
N ILE A 67 63.22 -11.42 -53.47
CA ILE A 67 63.83 -10.53 -54.48
C ILE A 67 63.54 -11.06 -55.89
N GLN A 68 62.93 -10.23 -56.72
CA GLN A 68 62.65 -10.49 -58.12
C GLN A 68 63.61 -9.66 -59.00
N THR A 69 64.42 -10.33 -59.81
CA THR A 69 65.36 -9.72 -60.76
C THR A 69 64.69 -9.43 -62.10
N ALA A 70 64.76 -8.20 -62.60
CA ALA A 70 64.45 -7.89 -64.00
C ALA A 70 65.71 -8.12 -64.86
N PRO A 71 65.81 -9.22 -65.65
CA PRO A 71 67.10 -9.69 -66.18
C PRO A 71 67.77 -8.72 -67.18
N GLN A 72 66.97 -7.85 -67.80
CA GLN A 72 67.39 -6.98 -68.90
C GLN A 72 67.76 -5.55 -68.46
N ALA A 73 67.40 -5.14 -67.23
CA ALA A 73 67.49 -3.74 -66.79
C ALA A 73 68.44 -3.47 -65.61
N ARG A 74 68.93 -4.52 -64.92
CA ARG A 74 69.60 -4.42 -63.59
C ARG A 74 68.74 -3.62 -62.57
N LEU A 75 67.43 -3.82 -62.62
CA LEU A 75 66.48 -3.32 -61.63
C LEU A 75 65.91 -4.51 -60.84
N TRP A 76 65.50 -4.22 -59.62
CA TRP A 76 64.98 -5.21 -58.68
C TRP A 76 63.64 -4.77 -58.11
N SER A 77 62.75 -5.73 -57.93
CA SER A 77 61.54 -5.60 -57.13
C SER A 77 61.62 -6.56 -55.94
N VAL A 78 60.96 -6.26 -54.83
CA VAL A 78 60.79 -7.22 -53.72
C VAL A 78 59.32 -7.44 -53.47
N ARG A 79 58.92 -8.72 -53.42
CA ARG A 79 57.61 -9.18 -52.96
C ARG A 79 57.75 -9.63 -51.51
N SER A 80 57.14 -8.89 -50.59
CA SER A 80 57.11 -9.21 -49.17
C SER A 80 55.76 -9.81 -48.79
N ARG A 81 55.77 -10.89 -48.01
CA ARG A 81 54.58 -11.64 -47.60
C ARG A 81 54.46 -11.66 -46.08
N LEU A 82 53.63 -10.77 -45.54
CA LEU A 82 53.24 -10.75 -44.13
C LEU A 82 52.12 -11.79 -43.92
N THR A 83 52.32 -12.73 -43.01
CA THR A 83 51.30 -13.72 -42.61
C THR A 83 51.01 -13.56 -41.13
N LEU A 84 49.73 -13.39 -40.77
CA LEU A 84 49.28 -13.21 -39.39
C LEU A 84 47.97 -13.95 -39.13
N THR A 85 47.72 -14.36 -37.89
CA THR A 85 46.39 -14.82 -37.46
C THR A 85 45.63 -13.63 -36.91
N ALA A 86 44.52 -13.25 -37.54
CA ALA A 86 43.77 -12.06 -37.12
C ALA A 86 43.14 -12.26 -35.74
N THR A 87 43.36 -11.33 -34.81
CA THR A 87 42.67 -11.32 -33.51
C THR A 87 41.65 -10.19 -33.44
N LYS A 88 40.74 -10.19 -32.46
CA LYS A 88 39.77 -9.09 -32.27
C LYS A 88 40.46 -7.73 -32.06
N GLU A 89 41.69 -7.72 -31.57
CA GLU A 89 42.53 -6.52 -31.43
C GLU A 89 43.02 -5.96 -32.76
N ASP A 90 42.96 -6.74 -33.86
CA ASP A 90 43.19 -6.27 -35.23
C ASP A 90 41.98 -5.59 -35.88
N ASP A 91 40.81 -5.54 -35.22
CA ASP A 91 39.66 -4.81 -35.76
C ASP A 91 39.99 -3.32 -35.92
N LYS A 92 39.77 -2.79 -37.12
CA LYS A 92 40.09 -1.41 -37.51
C LYS A 92 41.56 -1.07 -37.23
N ILE A 93 42.46 -2.04 -37.41
CA ILE A 93 43.90 -1.79 -37.46
C ILE A 93 44.32 -1.66 -38.92
N GLN A 94 44.97 -0.53 -39.22
CA GLN A 94 45.63 -0.31 -40.50
C GLN A 94 46.99 -1.03 -40.49
N PHE A 95 47.20 -1.89 -41.49
CA PHE A 95 48.51 -2.44 -41.84
C PHE A 95 49.02 -1.68 -43.06
N SER A 96 50.24 -1.15 -43.01
CA SER A 96 50.88 -0.51 -44.18
C SER A 96 52.19 -1.18 -44.56
N CYS A 97 52.46 -1.17 -45.85
CA CYS A 97 53.73 -1.58 -46.44
C CYS A 97 54.43 -0.35 -47.00
N ARG A 98 55.66 -0.10 -46.54
CA ARG A 98 56.48 1.05 -46.93
C ARG A 98 57.75 0.58 -47.63
N ALA A 99 58.11 1.28 -48.71
CA ALA A 99 59.38 1.08 -49.39
C ALA A 99 60.56 1.64 -48.56
N VAL A 100 61.63 0.86 -48.44
CA VAL A 100 62.89 1.27 -47.78
C VAL A 100 64.03 1.18 -48.78
N HIS A 101 64.67 2.31 -49.09
CA HIS A 101 65.76 2.33 -50.08
C HIS A 101 66.71 3.52 -49.84
N PRO A 102 68.04 3.38 -50.04
CA PRO A 102 69.02 4.45 -49.77
C PRO A 102 68.82 5.76 -50.56
N ALA A 103 68.11 5.71 -51.70
CA ALA A 103 67.79 6.87 -52.52
C ALA A 103 66.40 7.49 -52.26
N LEU A 104 65.60 6.95 -51.32
CA LEU A 104 64.39 7.65 -50.87
C LEU A 104 64.78 8.78 -49.90
N PRO A 105 64.10 9.95 -49.91
CA PRO A 105 64.35 11.00 -48.94
C PRO A 105 63.96 10.52 -47.54
N LYS A 106 64.87 10.67 -46.57
CA LYS A 106 64.64 10.22 -45.17
C LYS A 106 63.49 10.97 -44.50
N ASP A 107 63.29 12.23 -44.88
CA ASP A 107 62.34 13.16 -44.29
C ASP A 107 61.20 13.50 -45.28
N ALA A 108 60.79 12.52 -46.10
CA ALA A 108 59.74 12.71 -47.10
C ALA A 108 58.36 12.99 -46.45
N ALA A 109 57.74 14.12 -46.81
CA ALA A 109 56.45 14.55 -46.25
C ALA A 109 55.27 13.58 -46.51
N LYS A 110 55.38 12.74 -47.54
CA LYS A 110 54.61 11.49 -47.68
C LYS A 110 55.60 10.36 -48.01
N PRO A 111 55.72 9.31 -47.18
CA PRO A 111 56.53 8.14 -47.52
C PRO A 111 55.89 7.37 -48.69
N LEU A 112 56.71 6.62 -49.43
CA LEU A 112 56.20 5.68 -50.44
C LEU A 112 55.66 4.44 -49.73
N GLU A 113 54.36 4.48 -49.40
CA GLU A 113 53.64 3.40 -48.73
C GLU A 113 52.20 3.25 -49.25
N VAL A 114 51.67 2.05 -49.07
CA VAL A 114 50.25 1.67 -49.28
C VAL A 114 49.75 0.89 -48.07
N SER A 115 48.44 0.88 -47.89
CA SER A 115 47.80 0.43 -46.66
C SER A 115 46.51 -0.34 -46.88
N VAL A 116 46.11 -1.10 -45.86
CA VAL A 116 44.88 -1.87 -45.81
C VAL A 116 44.38 -1.90 -44.37
N THR A 117 43.08 -1.78 -44.15
CA THR A 117 42.48 -1.89 -42.81
C THR A 117 41.82 -3.25 -42.64
N LEU A 118 42.11 -3.97 -41.56
CA LEU A 118 41.38 -5.20 -41.26
C LEU A 118 40.04 -4.88 -40.58
N SER A 119 38.96 -5.48 -41.06
CA SER A 119 37.67 -5.59 -40.34
C SER A 119 37.59 -7.00 -39.80
N VAL A 120 37.75 -7.16 -38.48
CA VAL A 120 37.84 -8.50 -37.89
C VAL A 120 36.49 -8.89 -37.32
N LEU A 121 35.77 -9.72 -38.08
CA LEU A 121 34.49 -10.27 -37.70
C LEU A 121 34.63 -11.17 -36.47
N HIS A 122 33.90 -10.83 -35.42
CA HIS A 122 33.87 -11.61 -34.19
C HIS A 122 32.53 -11.44 -33.47
N PRO A 123 32.01 -12.49 -32.79
CA PRO A 123 30.78 -12.38 -32.03
C PRO A 123 30.91 -11.43 -30.83
N PRO A 124 29.79 -10.86 -30.35
CA PRO A 124 29.76 -10.07 -29.11
C PRO A 124 29.92 -10.95 -27.88
N ASN A 125 30.29 -10.34 -26.74
CA ASN A 125 30.23 -11.00 -25.44
C ASN A 125 28.76 -11.21 -24.98
N THR A 126 28.55 -12.15 -24.06
CA THR A 126 27.27 -12.32 -23.34
C THR A 126 26.84 -11.00 -22.68
N PRO A 127 25.55 -10.60 -22.79
CA PRO A 127 25.05 -9.41 -22.12
C PRO A 127 25.18 -9.47 -20.60
N ILE A 128 25.44 -8.32 -19.97
CA ILE A 128 25.41 -8.15 -18.52
C ILE A 128 24.29 -7.17 -18.18
N ILE A 129 23.44 -7.54 -17.22
CA ILE A 129 22.40 -6.67 -16.66
C ILE A 129 22.92 -6.02 -15.37
N SER A 130 22.70 -4.72 -15.23
CA SER A 130 22.96 -3.94 -14.00
C SER A 130 21.75 -3.07 -13.63
N GLY A 131 21.79 -2.44 -12.45
CA GLY A 131 20.69 -1.64 -11.89
C GLY A 131 19.70 -2.41 -11.00
N TYR A 132 19.81 -3.75 -10.96
CA TYR A 132 19.12 -4.65 -10.04
C TYR A 132 19.92 -5.96 -9.91
N LYS A 133 19.92 -6.58 -8.74
CA LYS A 133 20.45 -7.93 -8.48
C LYS A 133 19.32 -8.85 -8.02
N SER A 134 19.41 -10.15 -8.29
CA SER A 134 18.41 -11.14 -7.84
C SER A 134 18.25 -11.28 -6.31
N SER A 135 19.12 -10.64 -5.53
CA SER A 135 19.03 -10.48 -4.06
C SER A 135 18.21 -9.29 -3.61
N ASP A 136 17.98 -8.33 -4.51
CA ASP A 136 17.30 -7.08 -4.20
C ASP A 136 15.78 -7.32 -4.19
N VAL A 137 15.06 -6.44 -3.50
CA VAL A 137 13.59 -6.45 -3.44
C VAL A 137 13.11 -5.02 -3.65
N LEU A 138 12.09 -4.85 -4.49
CA LEU A 138 11.48 -3.55 -4.75
C LEU A 138 10.20 -3.40 -3.92
N LEU A 139 9.94 -2.20 -3.41
CA LEU A 139 8.65 -1.88 -2.80
C LEU A 139 7.67 -1.42 -3.88
N SER A 140 6.39 -1.76 -3.79
CA SER A 140 5.39 -1.29 -4.75
C SER A 140 5.43 0.24 -4.91
N GLY A 141 5.58 0.72 -6.14
CA GLY A 141 5.83 2.13 -6.47
C GLY A 141 7.30 2.51 -6.68
N ASP A 142 8.27 1.67 -6.29
CA ASP A 142 9.70 1.89 -6.58
C ASP A 142 9.94 2.06 -8.09
N ARG A 143 10.90 2.91 -8.46
CA ARG A 143 11.44 2.97 -9.82
C ARG A 143 12.87 2.48 -9.85
N ARG A 144 13.19 1.66 -10.85
CA ARG A 144 14.56 1.18 -11.14
C ARG A 144 14.83 1.29 -12.63
N THR A 145 16.10 1.46 -12.98
CA THR A 145 16.58 1.44 -14.37
C THR A 145 17.43 0.19 -14.55
N LEU A 146 16.94 -0.77 -15.31
CA LEU A 146 17.70 -1.95 -15.72
C LEU A 146 18.54 -1.59 -16.93
N THR A 147 19.86 -1.76 -16.85
CA THR A 147 20.78 -1.46 -17.96
C THR A 147 21.39 -2.75 -18.46
N CYS A 148 21.19 -3.07 -19.73
CA CYS A 148 21.88 -4.16 -20.39
C CYS A 148 23.10 -3.60 -21.13
N ARG A 149 24.30 -4.10 -20.82
CA ARG A 149 25.56 -3.75 -21.50
C ARG A 149 26.13 -4.96 -22.23
N VAL A 150 26.57 -4.74 -23.46
CA VAL A 150 27.23 -5.72 -24.34
C VAL A 150 28.57 -5.14 -24.76
N VAL A 151 29.62 -5.96 -24.75
CA VAL A 151 30.99 -5.56 -25.13
C VAL A 151 31.42 -6.24 -26.42
N GLY A 152 31.90 -5.44 -27.37
CA GLY A 152 32.38 -5.90 -28.67
C GLY A 152 31.29 -6.49 -29.58
N GLY A 153 31.75 -7.03 -30.71
CA GLY A 153 30.93 -7.57 -31.78
C GLY A 153 31.11 -6.76 -33.05
N ASN A 154 31.66 -7.39 -34.09
CA ASN A 154 31.73 -6.84 -35.45
C ASN A 154 31.11 -7.88 -36.40
N PRO A 155 30.00 -7.58 -37.11
CA PRO A 155 29.24 -6.32 -37.11
C PRO A 155 28.58 -6.00 -35.75
N ARG A 156 28.29 -4.70 -35.54
CA ARG A 156 27.73 -4.15 -34.28
C ARG A 156 26.45 -4.92 -33.89
N PRO A 157 26.36 -5.49 -32.68
CA PRO A 157 25.21 -6.28 -32.28
C PRO A 157 23.97 -5.41 -32.03
N ARG A 158 22.79 -5.93 -32.35
CA ARG A 158 21.50 -5.36 -31.93
C ARG A 158 21.16 -5.84 -30.52
N VAL A 159 20.73 -4.95 -29.64
CA VAL A 159 20.42 -5.23 -28.23
C VAL A 159 19.00 -4.78 -27.92
N ALA A 160 18.18 -5.64 -27.30
CA ALA A 160 16.79 -5.32 -27.00
C ALA A 160 16.27 -6.02 -25.74
N TRP A 161 15.31 -5.38 -25.06
CA TRP A 161 14.64 -5.89 -23.86
C TRP A 161 13.32 -6.60 -24.19
N TYR A 162 13.10 -7.76 -23.57
CA TYR A 162 11.93 -8.62 -23.71
C TYR A 162 11.30 -8.90 -22.34
N PHE A 163 9.98 -9.09 -22.33
CA PHE A 163 9.15 -9.40 -21.17
C PHE A 163 8.07 -10.43 -21.55
N TYR A 164 7.40 -11.04 -20.57
CA TYR A 164 6.56 -12.25 -20.74
C TYR A 164 5.48 -12.15 -21.84
N GLY A 165 5.72 -12.81 -22.97
CA GLY A 165 4.70 -13.47 -23.80
C GLY A 165 3.76 -12.60 -24.63
N ARG A 166 3.73 -11.27 -24.48
CA ARG A 166 2.92 -10.36 -25.31
C ARG A 166 3.77 -9.38 -26.11
N SER A 167 3.67 -9.47 -27.43
CA SER A 167 4.09 -8.41 -28.34
C SER A 167 3.12 -7.24 -28.25
N PHE A 168 3.54 -6.13 -27.65
CA PHE A 168 2.98 -4.82 -27.98
C PHE A 168 3.81 -4.22 -29.12
N ASN A 169 3.15 -3.50 -30.03
CA ASN A 169 3.85 -2.76 -31.09
C ASN A 169 4.67 -1.63 -30.44
N LEU A 170 5.99 -1.76 -30.46
CA LEU A 170 6.91 -0.65 -30.18
C LEU A 170 6.90 0.32 -31.37
N THR A 171 5.85 1.15 -31.45
CA THR A 171 5.84 2.32 -32.32
C THR A 171 6.80 3.37 -31.78
N GLY A 172 8.08 3.24 -32.16
CA GLY A 172 9.13 4.20 -31.83
C GLY A 172 9.79 3.97 -30.47
N GLU A 173 10.68 2.97 -30.40
CA GLU A 173 11.99 3.09 -29.73
C GLU A 173 12.88 1.89 -30.12
N GLU A 174 13.28 1.83 -31.40
CA GLU A 174 14.58 1.23 -31.72
C GLU A 174 15.64 2.17 -31.16
N GLY A 175 16.00 1.96 -29.89
CA GLY A 175 17.03 2.74 -29.22
C GLY A 175 18.39 2.48 -29.87
N GLU A 176 18.78 3.33 -30.81
CA GLU A 176 20.15 3.39 -31.32
C GLU A 176 21.08 3.53 -30.11
N GLY A 177 21.88 2.49 -29.87
CA GLY A 177 22.67 2.40 -28.65
C GLY A 177 23.69 3.52 -28.59
N GLY A 178 23.46 4.51 -27.72
CA GLY A 178 24.39 5.60 -27.48
C GLY A 178 25.77 5.06 -27.08
N ASP A 179 26.81 5.64 -27.68
CA ASP A 179 28.19 5.19 -27.49
C ASP A 179 28.70 5.58 -26.10
N GLY A 180 28.55 4.65 -25.14
CA GLY A 180 29.03 4.82 -23.77
C GLY A 180 30.53 4.61 -23.67
N GLU A 181 31.32 5.68 -23.83
CA GLU A 181 32.75 5.65 -23.56
C GLU A 181 33.05 5.39 -22.06
N GLU A 182 34.14 4.68 -21.79
CA GLU A 182 34.54 4.29 -20.43
C GLU A 182 36.03 4.63 -20.22
N GLU A 183 36.29 5.79 -19.62
CA GLU A 183 37.64 6.22 -19.27
C GLU A 183 38.28 5.26 -18.24
N THR A 184 39.39 4.63 -18.62
CA THR A 184 40.14 3.74 -17.74
C THR A 184 41.38 4.45 -17.20
N GLN A 185 41.27 4.99 -15.97
CA GLN A 185 42.39 5.61 -15.26
C GLN A 185 43.42 4.55 -14.81
N GLY A 186 44.35 4.22 -15.69
CA GLY A 186 45.47 3.32 -15.41
C GLY A 186 46.57 4.01 -14.59
N ALA A 187 46.83 3.52 -13.37
CA ALA A 187 47.95 3.97 -12.55
C ALA A 187 49.31 3.65 -13.20
N ARG A 188 50.32 4.48 -12.91
CA ARG A 188 51.71 4.26 -13.30
C ARG A 188 52.50 3.64 -12.15
N ASP A 189 52.93 2.40 -12.32
CA ASP A 189 54.08 1.80 -11.66
C ASP A 189 54.85 0.99 -12.72
N GLY A 190 56.15 0.75 -12.53
CA GLY A 190 57.01 0.26 -13.62
C GLY A 190 58.02 -0.82 -13.23
N VAL A 191 58.55 -1.48 -14.27
CA VAL A 191 59.89 -2.11 -14.37
C VAL A 191 60.20 -3.20 -13.33
N GLU A 192 60.41 -4.48 -13.66
CA GLU A 192 60.57 -5.17 -14.96
C GLU A 192 59.90 -6.57 -14.87
N LEU A 193 60.18 -7.66 -15.60
CA LEU A 193 61.29 -8.09 -16.50
C LEU A 193 60.71 -9.05 -17.57
N GLY A 194 61.44 -9.30 -18.66
CA GLY A 194 61.34 -10.57 -19.40
C GLY A 194 60.09 -10.79 -20.29
N GLY A 195 59.76 -9.83 -21.16
CA GLY A 195 58.70 -10.00 -22.16
C GLY A 195 58.90 -9.14 -23.40
N THR A 196 58.24 -9.50 -24.51
CA THR A 196 58.23 -8.65 -25.72
C THR A 196 57.47 -7.34 -25.45
N PRO A 197 57.95 -6.19 -25.96
CA PRO A 197 57.37 -4.88 -25.64
C PRO A 197 56.01 -4.67 -26.32
N GLN A 198 54.93 -5.10 -25.68
CA GLN A 198 53.57 -4.75 -26.08
C GLN A 198 53.27 -3.29 -25.75
N TYR A 199 53.29 -2.42 -26.76
CA TYR A 199 52.69 -1.09 -26.69
C TYR A 199 51.16 -1.22 -26.55
N LYS A 200 50.67 -1.33 -25.31
CA LYS A 200 49.23 -1.28 -25.00
C LYS A 200 48.72 0.16 -25.11
N LYS A 201 48.41 0.58 -26.34
CA LYS A 201 47.59 1.75 -26.64
C LYS A 201 46.17 1.48 -26.14
N THR A 202 45.77 2.11 -25.03
CA THR A 202 44.44 1.92 -24.42
C THR A 202 43.37 2.39 -25.41
N ARG A 203 42.64 1.44 -26.01
CA ARG A 203 41.48 1.72 -26.86
C ARG A 203 40.22 1.70 -25.99
N ASN A 204 39.35 2.69 -26.16
CA ASN A 204 38.03 2.71 -25.54
C ASN A 204 37.26 1.44 -25.95
N ILE A 205 36.68 0.73 -24.98
CA ILE A 205 36.00 -0.55 -25.22
C ILE A 205 34.62 -0.24 -25.78
N VAL A 206 34.50 -0.25 -27.12
CA VAL A 206 33.23 -0.03 -27.80
C VAL A 206 32.24 -1.13 -27.42
N GLY A 207 31.11 -0.70 -26.86
CA GLY A 207 30.01 -1.55 -26.43
C GLY A 207 28.67 -0.94 -26.75
N VAL A 208 27.61 -1.73 -26.59
CA VAL A 208 26.22 -1.30 -26.77
C VAL A 208 25.53 -1.40 -25.41
N SER A 209 24.92 -0.31 -24.96
CA SER A 209 24.10 -0.30 -23.75
C SER A 209 22.68 0.19 -24.01
N VAL A 210 21.70 -0.56 -23.53
CA VAL A 210 20.27 -0.22 -23.62
C VAL A 210 19.63 -0.30 -22.23
N SER A 211 19.06 0.82 -21.80
CA SER A 211 18.45 0.97 -20.47
C SER A 211 16.92 0.93 -20.56
N ARG A 212 16.27 0.37 -19.54
CA ARG A 212 14.81 0.34 -19.41
C ARG A 212 14.41 0.74 -17.99
N GLN A 213 13.55 1.74 -17.86
CA GLN A 213 12.91 2.05 -16.58
C GLN A 213 11.76 1.07 -16.31
N VAL A 214 11.67 0.59 -15.08
CA VAL A 214 10.59 -0.24 -14.55
C VAL A 214 10.01 0.46 -13.32
N THR A 215 8.69 0.46 -13.18
CA THR A 215 8.01 0.83 -11.92
C THR A 215 7.49 -0.45 -11.29
N ALA A 216 7.90 -0.74 -10.06
CA ALA A 216 7.51 -1.95 -9.35
C ALA A 216 6.01 -1.93 -9.03
N THR A 217 5.29 -2.98 -9.41
CA THR A 217 3.87 -3.18 -9.11
C THR A 217 3.63 -4.67 -8.82
N ARG A 218 2.43 -5.02 -8.34
CA ARG A 218 2.00 -6.41 -8.19
C ARG A 218 2.13 -7.24 -9.48
N GLN A 219 1.98 -6.63 -10.66
CA GLN A 219 2.11 -7.32 -11.96
C GLN A 219 3.56 -7.52 -12.41
N GLU A 220 4.52 -6.87 -11.73
CA GLU A 220 5.96 -6.99 -11.96
C GLU A 220 6.63 -7.98 -10.99
N ASP A 221 5.87 -8.58 -10.08
CA ASP A 221 6.39 -9.61 -9.17
C ASP A 221 6.60 -10.94 -9.91
N GLY A 222 7.79 -11.53 -9.79
CA GLY A 222 8.22 -12.66 -10.61
C GLY A 222 8.49 -12.30 -12.08
N ALA A 223 8.45 -11.02 -12.47
CA ALA A 223 8.67 -10.60 -13.85
C ALA A 223 10.08 -10.92 -14.35
N VAL A 224 10.18 -11.71 -15.43
CA VAL A 224 11.46 -12.01 -16.09
C VAL A 224 11.72 -10.99 -17.19
N TYR A 225 12.69 -10.12 -16.92
CA TYR A 225 13.27 -9.18 -17.87
C TYR A 225 14.44 -9.84 -18.58
N GLN A 226 14.31 -10.06 -19.89
CA GLN A 226 15.32 -10.69 -20.72
C GLN A 226 15.95 -9.67 -21.67
N CYS A 227 17.23 -9.39 -21.52
CA CYS A 227 18.01 -8.73 -22.57
C CYS A 227 18.44 -9.77 -23.59
N ARG A 228 18.20 -9.52 -24.89
CA ARG A 228 18.72 -10.33 -26.00
C ARG A 228 19.69 -9.53 -26.85
N VAL A 229 20.67 -10.24 -27.40
CA VAL A 229 21.73 -9.72 -28.27
C VAL A 229 21.75 -10.53 -29.56
N ASN A 230 21.52 -9.87 -30.69
CA ASN A 230 21.50 -10.49 -32.01
C ASN A 230 22.63 -9.93 -32.89
N SER A 231 23.32 -10.82 -33.60
CA SER A 231 24.38 -10.49 -34.57
C SER A 231 24.36 -11.58 -35.64
N GLU A 232 24.79 -11.24 -36.86
CA GLU A 232 24.81 -12.16 -38.01
C GLU A 232 25.76 -13.36 -37.80
N LEU A 233 26.69 -13.23 -36.86
CA LEU A 233 27.63 -14.29 -36.44
C LEU A 233 27.09 -15.23 -35.35
N LEU A 234 25.83 -15.07 -34.93
CA LEU A 234 25.21 -15.86 -33.86
C LEU A 234 24.11 -16.77 -34.39
N HIS A 235 24.28 -18.10 -34.27
CA HIS A 235 23.23 -19.08 -34.59
C HIS A 235 21.99 -18.98 -33.67
N GLN A 236 22.15 -18.45 -32.46
CA GLN A 236 21.07 -18.13 -31.53
C GLN A 236 21.41 -16.82 -30.78
N PRO A 237 20.44 -15.93 -30.49
CA PRO A 237 20.71 -14.72 -29.73
C PRO A 237 21.29 -15.02 -28.34
N LEU A 238 22.34 -14.31 -27.95
CA LEU A 238 22.81 -14.35 -26.56
C LEU A 238 21.79 -13.65 -25.67
N ALA A 239 21.56 -14.16 -24.46
CA ALA A 239 20.58 -13.60 -23.54
C ALA A 239 21.07 -13.57 -22.09
N ALA A 240 20.62 -12.55 -21.36
CA ALA A 240 20.69 -12.47 -19.91
C ALA A 240 19.29 -12.20 -19.36
N ASN A 241 18.96 -12.82 -18.24
CA ASN A 241 17.66 -12.72 -17.59
C ASN A 241 17.84 -12.13 -16.20
N VAL A 242 16.86 -11.35 -15.76
CA VAL A 242 16.71 -10.97 -14.36
C VAL A 242 15.24 -11.11 -13.95
N THR A 243 14.99 -11.73 -12.80
CA THR A 243 13.64 -11.88 -12.24
C THR A 243 13.46 -10.83 -11.15
N LEU A 244 12.40 -10.03 -11.24
CA LEU A 244 12.07 -9.05 -10.21
C LEU A 244 11.29 -9.69 -9.06
N THR A 245 11.57 -9.23 -7.84
CA THR A 245 10.84 -9.55 -6.61
C THR A 245 10.23 -8.24 -6.11
N VAL A 246 8.91 -8.15 -6.05
CA VAL A 246 8.20 -6.94 -5.65
C VAL A 246 7.39 -7.21 -4.40
N HIS A 247 7.67 -6.44 -3.34
CA HIS A 247 6.87 -6.44 -2.13
C HIS A 247 5.69 -5.47 -2.25
N TYR A 248 4.46 -5.98 -2.04
CA TYR A 248 3.22 -5.20 -2.09
C TYR A 248 2.25 -5.65 -1.01
N ALA A 249 1.58 -4.66 -0.42
CA ALA A 249 0.54 -4.84 0.58
C ALA A 249 -0.77 -5.34 -0.07
N PRO A 250 -1.71 -5.90 0.70
CA PRO A 250 -3.07 -6.10 0.22
C PRO A 250 -3.77 -4.75 -0.01
N ASP A 251 -4.68 -4.70 -0.99
CA ASP A 251 -5.50 -3.53 -1.34
C ASP A 251 -6.80 -3.44 -0.50
N ASP A 252 -7.36 -4.59 -0.09
CA ASP A 252 -8.55 -4.71 0.77
C ASP A 252 -8.45 -5.94 1.70
N VAL A 253 -9.24 -5.92 2.79
CA VAL A 253 -9.45 -7.02 3.73
C VAL A 253 -10.94 -7.17 4.09
N VAL A 254 -11.49 -8.33 3.77
CA VAL A 254 -12.93 -8.61 3.81
C VAL A 254 -13.27 -9.46 5.04
N MET A 255 -14.20 -8.99 5.88
CA MET A 255 -14.70 -9.73 7.04
C MET A 255 -16.14 -10.21 6.83
N THR A 256 -16.38 -11.51 7.05
CA THR A 256 -17.65 -12.21 6.78
C THR A 256 -18.14 -13.02 7.98
N GLY A 257 -19.43 -13.38 7.99
CA GLY A 257 -20.12 -14.12 9.06
C GLY A 257 -21.40 -13.42 9.54
N PRO A 258 -21.98 -13.79 10.70
CA PRO A 258 -23.23 -13.19 11.22
C PRO A 258 -23.02 -11.76 11.76
N THR A 259 -24.07 -10.94 11.78
CA THR A 259 -24.11 -9.58 12.40
C THR A 259 -25.05 -9.49 13.60
N VAL A 260 -25.81 -10.56 13.84
CA VAL A 260 -26.69 -10.77 15.01
C VAL A 260 -26.45 -12.20 15.47
N VAL A 261 -26.32 -12.41 16.79
CA VAL A 261 -26.10 -13.72 17.41
C VAL A 261 -26.90 -13.87 18.70
N THR A 262 -27.38 -15.07 18.95
CA THR A 262 -28.10 -15.44 20.18
C THR A 262 -27.09 -15.63 21.32
N ALA A 263 -27.37 -15.20 22.55
CA ALA A 263 -26.44 -15.44 23.66
C ALA A 263 -26.22 -16.96 23.88
N GLY A 264 -25.00 -17.35 24.22
CA GLY A 264 -24.59 -18.76 24.28
C GLY A 264 -24.34 -19.44 22.92
N GLN A 265 -24.70 -18.83 21.78
CA GLN A 265 -24.44 -19.36 20.45
C GLN A 265 -22.94 -19.26 20.09
N GLN A 266 -22.38 -20.35 19.55
CA GLN A 266 -21.07 -20.31 18.90
C GLN A 266 -21.19 -19.74 17.48
N TYR A 267 -20.32 -18.80 17.14
CA TYR A 267 -20.25 -18.18 15.82
C TYR A 267 -18.80 -18.09 15.33
N THR A 268 -18.64 -18.04 14.01
CA THR A 268 -17.35 -17.86 13.34
C THR A 268 -17.41 -16.60 12.48
N LEU A 269 -16.41 -15.74 12.63
CA LEU A 269 -16.10 -14.67 11.69
C LEU A 269 -14.87 -15.09 10.89
N SER A 270 -14.89 -14.83 9.57
CA SER A 270 -13.77 -15.13 8.67
C SER A 270 -13.26 -13.85 8.05
N CYS A 271 -11.96 -13.63 8.12
CA CYS A 271 -11.25 -12.48 7.59
C CYS A 271 -10.28 -12.93 6.49
N VAL A 272 -10.28 -12.26 5.34
CA VAL A 272 -9.51 -12.65 4.15
C VAL A 272 -8.94 -11.40 3.48
N THR A 273 -7.64 -11.39 3.18
CA THR A 273 -7.01 -10.30 2.43
C THR A 273 -7.14 -10.52 0.91
N THR A 274 -6.97 -9.44 0.15
CA THR A 274 -6.42 -9.56 -1.23
C THR A 274 -4.99 -10.12 -1.19
N ALA A 275 -4.44 -10.51 -2.34
CA ALA A 275 -3.08 -11.07 -2.38
C ALA A 275 -2.01 -10.01 -2.05
N ALA A 276 -1.01 -10.41 -1.27
CA ALA A 276 0.16 -9.60 -0.90
C ALA A 276 1.46 -10.39 -1.14
N ASN A 277 2.60 -9.70 -1.21
CA ASN A 277 3.91 -10.37 -1.15
C ASN A 277 4.87 -9.58 -0.24
N PRO A 278 5.44 -10.17 0.83
CA PRO A 278 5.07 -11.45 1.46
C PRO A 278 3.60 -11.49 1.95
N PRO A 279 3.11 -12.64 2.44
CA PRO A 279 1.81 -12.71 3.11
C PRO A 279 1.64 -11.63 4.18
N ALA A 280 0.45 -11.03 4.25
CA ALA A 280 0.10 -10.09 5.31
C ALA A 280 -0.26 -10.85 6.59
N THR A 281 0.18 -10.38 7.75
CA THR A 281 -0.23 -10.94 9.04
C THR A 281 -1.63 -10.45 9.42
N LEU A 282 -2.53 -11.36 9.78
CA LEU A 282 -3.85 -11.03 10.31
C LEU A 282 -3.84 -11.04 11.85
N SER A 283 -4.40 -9.99 12.46
CA SER A 283 -4.70 -9.92 13.89
C SER A 283 -6.16 -9.53 14.12
N TRP A 284 -6.69 -9.85 15.31
CA TRP A 284 -8.09 -9.61 15.64
C TRP A 284 -8.23 -8.92 16.99
N ARG A 285 -9.23 -8.04 17.10
CA ARG A 285 -9.63 -7.39 18.35
C ARG A 285 -11.14 -7.48 18.57
N ILE A 286 -11.55 -7.52 19.84
CA ILE A 286 -12.94 -7.48 20.28
C ILE A 286 -13.04 -6.38 21.33
N ASN A 287 -13.86 -5.35 21.06
CA ASN A 287 -14.02 -4.17 21.90
C ASN A 287 -12.69 -3.44 22.24
N GLY A 288 -11.67 -3.58 21.38
CA GLY A 288 -10.32 -3.02 21.55
C GLY A 288 -9.29 -3.97 22.19
N GLU A 289 -9.72 -5.07 22.82
CA GLU A 289 -8.85 -6.09 23.41
C GLU A 289 -8.44 -7.14 22.36
N GLU A 290 -7.21 -7.68 22.43
CA GLU A 290 -6.73 -8.65 21.44
C GLU A 290 -7.36 -10.04 21.60
N ALA A 291 -7.60 -10.72 20.48
CA ALA A 291 -8.41 -11.92 20.44
C ALA A 291 -7.65 -13.12 19.86
N GLU A 292 -7.48 -14.18 20.66
CA GLU A 292 -6.95 -15.47 20.20
C GLU A 292 -7.75 -16.03 19.02
N THR A 293 -7.07 -16.50 17.98
CA THR A 293 -7.69 -17.01 16.75
C THR A 293 -7.03 -18.29 16.24
N SER A 294 -7.66 -18.92 15.26
CA SER A 294 -7.01 -19.99 14.48
C SER A 294 -5.75 -19.45 13.78
N PRO A 295 -4.68 -20.27 13.65
CA PRO A 295 -3.51 -19.89 12.87
C PRO A 295 -3.90 -19.45 11.45
N PRO A 296 -3.32 -18.37 10.91
CA PRO A 296 -3.66 -17.89 9.58
C PRO A 296 -3.31 -18.94 8.52
N LEU A 297 -4.19 -19.08 7.53
CA LEU A 297 -4.04 -19.92 6.36
C LEU A 297 -3.69 -19.06 5.15
N GLU A 298 -2.45 -19.19 4.71
CA GLU A 298 -1.92 -18.55 3.51
C GLU A 298 -2.20 -19.42 2.28
N ARG A 299 -2.58 -18.79 1.16
CA ARG A 299 -2.77 -19.46 -0.13
C ARG A 299 -2.21 -18.61 -1.25
N GLN A 300 -1.43 -19.23 -2.13
CA GLN A 300 -0.87 -18.55 -3.29
C GLN A 300 -2.00 -18.16 -4.26
N ASP A 301 -2.02 -16.92 -4.72
CA ASP A 301 -3.02 -16.45 -5.69
C ASP A 301 -2.64 -16.82 -7.13
N GLY A 302 -3.65 -17.06 -7.97
CA GLY A 302 -3.49 -17.43 -9.37
C GLY A 302 -2.84 -16.36 -10.25
N GLN A 303 -2.72 -15.12 -9.76
CA GLN A 303 -2.03 -14.01 -10.45
C GLN A 303 -0.76 -13.56 -9.70
N GLY A 304 -0.28 -14.34 -8.72
CA GLY A 304 0.89 -14.01 -7.91
C GLY A 304 0.55 -13.37 -6.57
N GLY A 305 1.46 -13.57 -5.60
CA GLY A 305 1.27 -13.21 -4.20
C GLY A 305 0.49 -14.25 -3.39
N TRP A 306 0.11 -13.85 -2.18
CA TRP A 306 -0.47 -14.70 -1.15
C TRP A 306 -1.70 -14.04 -0.54
N VAL A 307 -2.83 -14.73 -0.58
CA VAL A 307 -4.04 -14.41 0.19
C VAL A 307 -3.89 -14.99 1.58
N THR A 308 -3.89 -14.14 2.61
CA THR A 308 -3.98 -14.60 4.00
C THR A 308 -5.45 -14.68 4.42
N SER A 309 -5.81 -15.75 5.12
CA SER A 309 -7.13 -15.93 5.72
C SER A 309 -7.03 -16.36 7.19
N SER A 310 -7.96 -15.93 8.03
CA SER A 310 -8.02 -16.31 9.45
C SER A 310 -9.48 -16.44 9.90
N GLN A 311 -9.73 -17.26 10.91
CA GLN A 311 -11.04 -17.41 11.53
C GLN A 311 -11.01 -17.13 13.03
N LEU A 312 -11.89 -16.23 13.45
CA LEU A 312 -12.23 -15.94 14.84
C LEU A 312 -13.48 -16.75 15.21
N VAL A 313 -13.30 -17.81 15.99
CA VAL A 313 -14.40 -18.58 16.58
C VAL A 313 -14.65 -18.05 18.00
N ARG A 314 -15.90 -17.71 18.31
CA ARG A 314 -16.33 -17.22 19.63
C ARG A 314 -17.71 -17.74 20.00
N ARG A 315 -18.06 -17.64 21.28
CA ARG A 315 -19.42 -17.83 21.78
C ARG A 315 -19.94 -16.47 22.29
N ALA A 316 -21.19 -16.15 21.97
CA ALA A 316 -21.80 -14.88 22.34
C ALA A 316 -22.08 -14.83 23.85
N GLY A 317 -21.62 -13.77 24.52
CA GLY A 317 -21.75 -13.59 25.97
C GLY A 317 -20.54 -14.06 26.80
N ASP A 318 -19.61 -14.86 26.25
CA ASP A 318 -18.36 -15.23 26.92
C ASP A 318 -17.43 -14.02 27.13
N THR A 319 -17.52 -13.05 26.23
CA THR A 319 -17.02 -11.68 26.44
C THR A 319 -18.16 -10.81 26.95
N LEU A 320 -17.91 -9.96 27.95
CA LEU A 320 -18.93 -9.36 28.82
C LEU A 320 -19.73 -8.18 28.21
N SER A 321 -20.13 -8.31 26.95
CA SER A 321 -21.17 -7.50 26.33
C SER A 321 -22.40 -8.34 26.03
N LEU A 322 -23.54 -7.97 26.64
CA LEU A 322 -24.83 -8.64 26.46
C LEU A 322 -25.70 -7.98 25.37
N THR A 323 -25.13 -7.02 24.62
CA THR A 323 -25.84 -6.17 23.66
C THR A 323 -25.14 -6.06 22.30
N GLU A 324 -23.83 -5.77 22.29
CA GLU A 324 -23.08 -5.49 21.06
C GLU A 324 -21.58 -5.70 21.25
N ALA A 325 -20.93 -6.42 20.33
CA ALA A 325 -19.47 -6.53 20.26
C ALA A 325 -18.94 -5.88 18.97
N ARG A 326 -17.97 -4.97 19.12
CA ARG A 326 -17.18 -4.42 18.01
C ARG A 326 -16.02 -5.36 17.74
N VAL A 327 -16.08 -6.09 16.65
CA VAL A 327 -15.00 -6.97 16.19
C VAL A 327 -14.20 -6.26 15.11
N GLU A 328 -12.88 -6.37 15.19
CA GLU A 328 -11.94 -5.81 14.23
C GLU A 328 -11.00 -6.90 13.74
N CYS A 329 -10.70 -6.89 12.44
CA CYS A 329 -9.62 -7.66 11.85
C CYS A 329 -8.66 -6.68 11.17
N ALA A 330 -7.39 -6.72 11.52
CA ALA A 330 -6.33 -5.90 10.95
C ALA A 330 -5.39 -6.76 10.10
N ALA A 331 -5.02 -6.27 8.92
CA ALA A 331 -4.06 -6.89 8.01
C ALA A 331 -2.81 -6.00 7.92
N LEU A 332 -1.68 -6.50 8.45
CA LEU A 332 -0.41 -5.79 8.48
C LEU A 332 0.56 -6.37 7.46
N HIS A 333 1.04 -5.55 6.53
CA HIS A 333 2.08 -5.96 5.60
C HIS A 333 3.50 -5.73 6.17
N PRO A 334 4.31 -6.78 6.42
CA PRO A 334 5.50 -6.68 7.27
C PRO A 334 6.62 -5.80 6.69
N ALA A 335 6.68 -5.65 5.36
CA ALA A 335 7.68 -4.81 4.70
C ALA A 335 7.22 -3.37 4.40
N LEU A 336 5.91 -3.08 4.44
CA LEU A 336 5.36 -1.76 4.05
C LEU A 336 4.67 -1.00 5.19
N LYS A 337 4.37 -1.66 6.32
CA LYS A 337 3.62 -1.08 7.45
C LYS A 337 2.23 -0.52 7.07
N ALA A 338 1.68 -0.94 5.92
CA ALA A 338 0.28 -0.74 5.61
C ALA A 338 -0.56 -1.59 6.59
N ASP A 339 -1.48 -0.92 7.28
CA ASP A 339 -2.51 -1.50 8.14
C ASP A 339 -3.85 -1.26 7.46
N LEU A 340 -4.52 -2.36 7.06
CA LEU A 340 -5.93 -2.32 6.69
C LEU A 340 -6.73 -2.95 7.81
N THR A 341 -7.57 -2.16 8.49
CA THR A 341 -8.45 -2.63 9.55
C THR A 341 -9.92 -2.62 9.10
N ARG A 342 -10.59 -3.78 9.16
CA ARG A 342 -12.03 -3.90 8.95
C ARG A 342 -12.76 -4.07 10.28
N THR A 343 -13.73 -3.20 10.54
CA THR A 343 -14.60 -3.26 11.73
C THR A 343 -15.94 -3.91 11.38
N ARG A 344 -16.56 -4.62 12.34
CA ARG A 344 -17.88 -5.23 12.23
C ARG A 344 -18.60 -5.24 13.58
N LEU A 345 -19.88 -4.87 13.59
CA LEU A 345 -20.70 -4.86 14.80
C LEU A 345 -21.53 -6.15 14.87
N ILE A 346 -21.50 -6.80 16.03
CA ILE A 346 -22.15 -8.08 16.31
C ILE A 346 -23.17 -7.87 17.43
N ASN A 347 -24.45 -7.84 17.10
CA ASN A 347 -25.53 -7.62 18.06
C ASN A 347 -25.83 -8.91 18.82
N VAL A 348 -26.00 -8.83 20.14
CA VAL A 348 -26.32 -9.95 21.03
C VAL A 348 -27.76 -9.80 21.52
N ILE A 349 -28.54 -10.89 21.45
CA ILE A 349 -29.95 -10.89 21.88
C ILE A 349 -30.04 -10.86 23.41
N ILE A 350 -30.33 -9.68 23.96
CA ILE A 350 -30.45 -9.38 25.41
C ILE A 350 -31.38 -10.36 26.13
N GLY A 351 -32.46 -10.79 25.47
CA GLY A 351 -33.46 -11.71 26.01
C GLY A 351 -32.88 -13.01 26.56
N GLU A 352 -31.91 -13.61 25.87
CA GLU A 352 -31.28 -14.85 26.33
C GLU A 352 -30.36 -14.63 27.53
N ALA A 353 -29.75 -13.45 27.68
CA ALA A 353 -28.96 -13.12 28.86
C ALA A 353 -29.86 -12.98 30.11
N ILE A 354 -31.06 -12.39 29.95
CA ILE A 354 -32.09 -12.33 30.99
C ILE A 354 -32.57 -13.74 31.34
N LYS A 355 -32.95 -14.56 30.35
CA LYS A 355 -33.38 -15.93 30.56
C LYS A 355 -32.33 -16.79 31.25
N ALA A 356 -31.06 -16.69 30.85
CA ALA A 356 -29.96 -17.43 31.48
C ALA A 356 -29.83 -17.09 32.97
N LYS A 357 -29.91 -15.80 33.32
CA LYS A 357 -29.81 -15.31 34.71
C LYS A 357 -31.05 -15.60 35.57
N ILE A 358 -32.18 -15.90 34.94
CA ILE A 358 -33.38 -16.44 35.61
C ILE A 358 -33.29 -17.97 35.75
N ALA A 359 -32.82 -18.67 34.72
CA ALA A 359 -32.73 -20.14 34.69
C ALA A 359 -31.63 -20.70 35.61
N ASP A 360 -30.55 -19.97 35.85
CA ASP A 360 -29.52 -20.33 36.84
C ASP A 360 -29.84 -19.87 38.27
N GLY A 361 -30.97 -19.18 38.47
CA GLY A 361 -31.43 -18.72 39.78
C GLY A 361 -30.69 -17.52 40.36
N THR A 362 -29.87 -16.79 39.57
CA THR A 362 -29.22 -15.56 40.05
C THR A 362 -30.23 -14.46 40.39
N VAL A 363 -31.33 -14.37 39.62
CA VAL A 363 -32.42 -13.38 39.80
C VAL A 363 -33.76 -14.00 39.39
N THR A 364 -34.88 -13.44 39.86
CA THR A 364 -36.21 -13.68 39.27
C THR A 364 -36.50 -12.64 38.17
N ARG A 365 -37.59 -12.80 37.42
CA ARG A 365 -38.07 -11.75 36.51
C ARG A 365 -38.43 -10.46 37.27
N GLN A 366 -38.90 -10.58 38.50
CA GLN A 366 -39.38 -9.48 39.33
C GLN A 366 -38.25 -8.63 39.93
N ASP A 367 -37.03 -9.18 40.02
CA ASP A 367 -35.83 -8.43 40.47
C ASP A 367 -35.22 -7.54 39.36
N LEU A 368 -35.69 -7.70 38.11
CA LEU A 368 -35.17 -6.99 36.94
C LEU A 368 -36.12 -5.86 36.51
N PHE A 369 -35.58 -4.65 36.31
CA PHE A 369 -36.32 -3.52 35.72
C PHE A 369 -35.89 -3.30 34.27
N ILE A 370 -36.76 -3.67 33.32
CA ILE A 370 -36.47 -3.74 31.90
C ILE A 370 -37.25 -2.66 31.15
N THR A 371 -36.50 -1.74 30.52
CA THR A 371 -37.03 -0.62 29.73
C THR A 371 -36.86 -0.88 28.22
N SER A 372 -37.92 -0.67 27.43
CA SER A 372 -37.80 -0.53 25.97
C SER A 372 -38.44 0.78 25.50
N LYS A 373 -38.34 1.08 24.19
CA LYS A 373 -38.86 2.32 23.60
C LYS A 373 -39.60 2.09 22.29
N LEU A 374 -40.70 2.80 22.08
CA LEU A 374 -41.41 2.91 20.80
C LEU A 374 -40.61 3.83 19.87
N TRP A 375 -40.22 3.33 18.70
CA TRP A 375 -39.44 4.11 17.72
C TRP A 375 -40.34 4.98 16.82
N ASN A 376 -39.76 6.07 16.32
CA ASN A 376 -40.40 7.16 15.59
C ASN A 376 -41.31 6.71 14.43
N THR A 377 -40.97 5.60 13.75
CA THR A 377 -41.74 5.02 12.62
C THR A 377 -42.98 4.20 13.04
N TYR A 378 -43.33 4.19 14.34
CA TYR A 378 -44.42 3.40 14.92
C TYR A 378 -45.38 4.24 15.79
N HIS A 379 -45.38 5.57 15.62
CA HIS A 379 -46.21 6.50 16.40
C HIS A 379 -47.72 6.32 16.21
N ARG A 380 -48.15 5.88 15.03
CA ARG A 380 -49.57 5.67 14.70
C ARG A 380 -50.20 4.68 15.67
N LYS A 381 -51.37 5.02 16.22
CA LYS A 381 -51.97 4.30 17.36
C LYS A 381 -52.05 2.79 17.17
N SER A 382 -52.36 2.33 15.96
CA SER A 382 -52.49 0.90 15.60
C SER A 382 -51.18 0.11 15.61
N LEU A 383 -50.01 0.76 15.63
CA LEU A 383 -48.70 0.11 15.57
C LEU A 383 -48.06 -0.12 16.95
N VAL A 384 -48.42 0.69 17.95
CA VAL A 384 -47.79 0.71 19.29
C VAL A 384 -47.80 -0.67 19.97
N ILE A 385 -48.98 -1.29 20.09
CA ILE A 385 -49.12 -2.60 20.76
C ILE A 385 -48.46 -3.73 19.95
N PRO A 386 -48.58 -3.82 18.61
CA PRO A 386 -47.77 -4.72 17.80
C PRO A 386 -46.25 -4.60 18.02
N THR A 387 -45.69 -3.38 17.99
CA THR A 387 -44.24 -3.15 18.20
C THR A 387 -43.80 -3.45 19.63
N LEU A 388 -44.66 -3.26 20.62
CA LEU A 388 -44.42 -3.74 21.99
C LEU A 388 -44.39 -5.27 22.06
N LYS A 389 -45.35 -5.96 21.43
CA LYS A 389 -45.38 -7.44 21.37
C LYS A 389 -44.19 -8.02 20.61
N GLU A 390 -43.71 -7.35 19.57
CA GLU A 390 -42.45 -7.69 18.90
C GLU A 390 -41.25 -7.54 19.86
N SER A 391 -41.18 -6.42 20.58
CA SER A 391 -40.13 -6.18 21.59
C SER A 391 -40.12 -7.24 22.70
N LEU A 392 -41.31 -7.61 23.21
CA LEU A 392 -41.50 -8.68 24.19
C LEU A 392 -41.08 -10.05 23.64
N THR A 393 -41.42 -10.35 22.37
CA THR A 393 -41.01 -11.58 21.68
C THR A 393 -39.49 -11.66 21.52
N ASN A 394 -38.86 -10.58 21.08
CA ASN A 394 -37.41 -10.47 20.88
C ASN A 394 -36.60 -10.53 22.19
N LEU A 395 -37.20 -10.14 23.32
CA LEU A 395 -36.64 -10.33 24.66
C LEU A 395 -37.06 -11.66 25.30
N GLY A 396 -38.09 -12.33 24.78
CA GLY A 396 -38.71 -13.51 25.36
C GLY A 396 -39.25 -13.27 26.77
N LEU A 397 -40.02 -12.19 26.94
CA LEU A 397 -40.63 -11.74 28.21
C LEU A 397 -42.14 -11.57 28.03
N ASP A 398 -42.92 -11.77 29.08
CA ASP A 398 -44.38 -11.53 29.06
C ASP A 398 -44.74 -10.05 29.21
N TYR A 399 -43.89 -9.25 29.87
CA TYR A 399 -44.12 -7.83 30.14
C TYR A 399 -42.81 -7.02 30.25
N LEU A 400 -42.90 -5.71 30.00
CA LEU A 400 -41.85 -4.71 30.31
C LEU A 400 -42.16 -3.96 31.61
N ASP A 401 -41.13 -3.48 32.31
CA ASP A 401 -41.33 -2.63 33.49
C ASP A 401 -41.56 -1.16 33.08
N LEU A 402 -40.92 -0.72 31.99
CA LEU A 402 -41.10 0.62 31.43
C LEU A 402 -41.11 0.60 29.90
N TYR A 403 -42.08 1.28 29.29
CA TYR A 403 -42.11 1.54 27.84
C TYR A 403 -42.23 3.04 27.56
N LEU A 404 -41.30 3.57 26.77
CA LEU A 404 -41.19 5.01 26.51
C LEU A 404 -41.47 5.34 25.04
N ILE A 405 -42.17 6.44 24.77
CA ILE A 405 -42.09 7.08 23.44
C ILE A 405 -40.66 7.63 23.28
N HIS A 406 -39.88 7.17 22.29
CA HIS A 406 -38.44 7.47 22.22
C HIS A 406 -38.13 8.93 21.87
N TRP A 407 -38.96 9.54 21.01
CA TRP A 407 -38.87 10.95 20.63
C TRP A 407 -40.29 11.48 20.38
N PRO A 408 -40.57 12.77 20.55
CA PRO A 408 -41.86 13.38 20.22
C PRO A 408 -42.09 13.54 18.70
N MET A 409 -41.39 12.76 17.85
CA MET A 409 -41.30 13.01 16.40
C MET A 409 -41.68 11.77 15.59
N GLY A 410 -42.79 11.85 14.86
CA GLY A 410 -43.25 10.78 13.98
C GLY A 410 -42.43 10.73 12.69
N TYR A 411 -41.88 9.57 12.36
CA TYR A 411 -41.27 9.30 11.05
C TYR A 411 -42.22 8.45 10.20
N LYS A 412 -42.10 8.57 8.87
CA LYS A 412 -42.92 7.82 7.90
C LYS A 412 -42.89 6.32 8.19
N GLU A 413 -44.05 5.71 8.30
CA GLU A 413 -44.23 4.33 8.71
C GLU A 413 -44.04 3.34 7.56
N GLY A 414 -43.97 2.04 7.88
CA GLY A 414 -44.00 0.95 6.90
C GLY A 414 -42.72 0.75 6.09
N GLY A 415 -41.58 1.28 6.54
CA GLY A 415 -40.29 1.19 5.87
C GLY A 415 -39.10 1.13 6.83
N GLU A 416 -37.99 1.75 6.45
CA GLU A 416 -36.75 1.79 7.23
C GLU A 416 -36.88 2.60 8.52
N LYS A 417 -36.02 2.34 9.51
CA LYS A 417 -36.00 3.08 10.80
C LYS A 417 -35.65 4.56 10.64
N PHE A 418 -34.91 4.93 9.59
CA PHE A 418 -34.51 6.30 9.30
C PHE A 418 -34.94 6.64 7.86
N PRO A 419 -36.25 6.73 7.58
CA PRO A 419 -36.74 6.84 6.21
C PRO A 419 -36.32 8.20 5.62
N THR A 420 -35.71 8.20 4.45
CA THR A 420 -35.31 9.42 3.73
C THR A 420 -35.86 9.48 2.31
N ASP A 421 -35.90 10.68 1.73
CA ASP A 421 -36.08 10.86 0.29
C ASP A 421 -34.75 10.75 -0.49
N GLU A 422 -34.82 10.94 -1.81
CA GLU A 422 -33.67 10.87 -2.74
C GLU A 422 -32.60 11.95 -2.46
N SER A 423 -32.92 13.00 -1.70
CA SER A 423 -31.96 14.03 -1.25
C SER A 423 -31.30 13.72 0.10
N GLY A 424 -31.72 12.61 0.75
CA GLY A 424 -31.31 12.25 2.11
C GLY A 424 -32.08 12.98 3.21
N LYS A 425 -33.14 13.74 2.90
CA LYS A 425 -33.97 14.39 3.92
C LYS A 425 -34.86 13.34 4.59
N THR A 426 -34.95 13.38 5.92
CA THR A 426 -35.84 12.51 6.70
C THR A 426 -37.32 12.73 6.36
N LEU A 427 -38.04 11.63 6.16
CA LEU A 427 -39.47 11.60 5.87
C LEU A 427 -40.27 11.49 7.19
N TYR A 428 -41.09 12.50 7.46
CA TYR A 428 -41.92 12.58 8.66
C TYR A 428 -43.28 11.89 8.46
N SER A 429 -43.91 11.50 9.57
CA SER A 429 -45.33 11.10 9.62
C SER A 429 -46.19 12.32 10.00
N ASP A 430 -47.48 12.27 9.68
CA ASP A 430 -48.50 13.24 10.09
C ASP A 430 -49.01 13.01 11.53
N VAL A 431 -48.60 11.92 12.18
CA VAL A 431 -49.05 11.53 13.52
C VAL A 431 -48.38 12.36 14.63
N ASP A 432 -49.19 13.13 15.35
CA ASP A 432 -48.82 13.77 16.61
C ASP A 432 -48.69 12.71 17.72
N TYR A 433 -47.71 12.85 18.61
CA TYR A 433 -47.50 11.93 19.74
C TYR A 433 -48.67 11.90 20.74
N ILE A 434 -49.58 12.87 20.66
CA ILE A 434 -50.85 12.89 21.38
C ILE A 434 -51.83 11.79 20.87
N GLU A 435 -51.72 11.34 19.61
CA GLU A 435 -52.42 10.13 19.13
C GLU A 435 -51.78 8.84 19.68
N THR A 436 -50.46 8.85 19.87
CA THR A 436 -49.68 7.71 20.36
C THR A 436 -49.98 7.39 21.83
N TRP A 437 -50.14 8.41 22.69
CA TRP A 437 -50.24 8.21 24.14
C TRP A 437 -51.39 7.28 24.58
N PRO A 438 -52.63 7.39 24.06
CA PRO A 438 -53.70 6.45 24.41
C PRO A 438 -53.39 4.97 24.14
N ALA A 439 -52.57 4.63 23.14
CA ALA A 439 -52.15 3.24 22.93
C ALA A 439 -51.00 2.78 23.84
N MET A 440 -50.24 3.73 24.42
CA MET A 440 -49.34 3.42 25.54
C MET A 440 -50.18 3.07 26.78
N GLU A 441 -51.29 3.78 27.04
CA GLU A 441 -52.22 3.46 28.14
C GLU A 441 -52.91 2.11 27.92
N GLU A 442 -53.40 1.83 26.72
CA GLU A 442 -53.99 0.52 26.35
C GLU A 442 -52.98 -0.63 26.50
N ALA A 443 -51.68 -0.38 26.38
CA ALA A 443 -50.63 -1.37 26.64
C ALA A 443 -50.46 -1.70 28.15
N VAL A 444 -50.71 -0.74 29.04
CA VAL A 444 -50.79 -0.95 30.49
C VAL A 444 -52.08 -1.69 30.86
N GLU A 445 -53.22 -1.26 30.31
CA GLU A 445 -54.52 -1.92 30.49
C GLU A 445 -54.48 -3.39 30.02
N ALA A 446 -53.71 -3.70 28.96
CA ALA A 446 -53.45 -5.05 28.46
C ALA A 446 -52.38 -5.84 29.24
N GLY A 447 -51.75 -5.26 30.27
CA GLY A 447 -50.74 -5.93 31.11
C GLY A 447 -49.37 -6.17 30.45
N LEU A 448 -49.14 -5.66 29.24
CA LEU A 448 -47.90 -5.84 28.47
C LEU A 448 -46.74 -4.99 29.00
N VAL A 449 -47.05 -3.96 29.79
CA VAL A 449 -46.10 -3.08 30.44
C VAL A 449 -46.62 -2.60 31.79
N ARG A 450 -45.73 -2.41 32.79
CA ARG A 450 -46.10 -1.90 34.13
C ARG A 450 -46.24 -0.38 34.16
N SER A 451 -45.25 0.34 33.61
CA SER A 451 -45.20 1.80 33.60
C SER A 451 -44.95 2.34 32.19
N ILE A 452 -45.53 3.49 31.86
CA ILE A 452 -45.30 4.17 30.59
C ILE A 452 -44.71 5.56 30.81
N GLY A 453 -44.00 6.07 29.81
CA GLY A 453 -43.35 7.37 29.89
C GLY A 453 -42.90 7.90 28.54
N VAL A 454 -42.04 8.91 28.59
CA VAL A 454 -41.53 9.62 27.43
C VAL A 454 -40.00 9.68 27.45
N SER A 455 -39.40 10.03 26.33
CA SER A 455 -37.97 10.25 26.19
C SER A 455 -37.75 11.39 25.22
N ASN A 456 -36.83 12.30 25.56
CA ASN A 456 -36.57 13.53 24.79
C ASN A 456 -37.76 14.48 24.65
N PHE A 457 -38.69 14.49 25.61
CA PHE A 457 -39.79 15.46 25.62
C PHE A 457 -39.38 16.70 26.42
N SER A 458 -39.70 17.87 25.89
CA SER A 458 -39.57 19.15 26.59
C SER A 458 -40.79 19.45 27.48
N LYS A 459 -40.68 20.43 28.38
CA LYS A 459 -41.74 20.78 29.34
C LYS A 459 -43.10 21.08 28.67
N ASP A 460 -43.12 21.81 27.55
CA ASP A 460 -44.38 22.12 26.85
C ASP A 460 -44.99 20.90 26.15
N GLN A 461 -44.17 19.93 25.75
CA GLN A 461 -44.62 18.67 25.16
C GLN A 461 -45.21 17.73 26.24
N ILE A 462 -44.64 17.76 27.45
CA ILE A 462 -45.19 17.04 28.61
C ILE A 462 -46.56 17.62 29.01
N GLU A 463 -46.73 18.95 29.06
CA GLU A 463 -48.05 19.54 29.36
C GLU A 463 -49.13 19.09 28.36
N ARG A 464 -48.80 18.95 27.06
CA ARG A 464 -49.76 18.43 26.06
C ARG A 464 -50.17 16.98 26.35
N VAL A 465 -49.25 16.13 26.82
CA VAL A 465 -49.59 14.76 27.24
C VAL A 465 -50.44 14.78 28.52
N LEU A 466 -50.07 15.58 29.52
CA LEU A 466 -50.79 15.71 30.79
C LEU A 466 -52.24 16.22 30.63
N GLN A 467 -52.56 16.93 29.54
CA GLN A 467 -53.92 17.36 29.21
C GLN A 467 -54.86 16.22 28.76
N ILE A 468 -54.32 15.08 28.29
CA ILE A 468 -55.12 13.94 27.82
C ILE A 468 -54.90 12.65 28.63
N ALA A 469 -53.83 12.59 29.43
CA ALA A 469 -53.40 11.37 30.11
C ALA A 469 -54.36 10.93 31.24
N LYS A 470 -54.80 9.67 31.19
CA LYS A 470 -55.34 8.95 32.36
C LYS A 470 -54.20 8.48 33.28
N ILE A 471 -53.09 8.08 32.67
CA ILE A 471 -51.88 7.59 33.34
C ILE A 471 -50.79 8.64 33.15
N VAL A 472 -50.36 9.30 34.24
CA VAL A 472 -49.26 10.27 34.20
C VAL A 472 -47.97 9.59 33.72
N PRO A 473 -47.18 10.18 32.80
CA PRO A 473 -45.89 9.64 32.38
C PRO A 473 -44.96 9.41 33.57
N ALA A 474 -44.60 8.16 33.86
CA ALA A 474 -43.81 7.80 35.04
C ALA A 474 -42.34 8.29 34.96
N ASN A 475 -41.82 8.45 33.75
CA ASN A 475 -40.43 8.85 33.49
C ASN A 475 -40.32 9.75 32.25
N ASN A 476 -39.39 10.71 32.27
CA ASN A 476 -38.83 11.34 31.10
C ASN A 476 -37.34 11.00 30.98
N GLN A 477 -36.94 10.29 29.93
CA GLN A 477 -35.54 9.93 29.68
C GLN A 477 -34.86 10.91 28.72
N VAL A 478 -33.90 11.68 29.22
CA VAL A 478 -33.24 12.79 28.50
C VAL A 478 -31.72 12.76 28.65
N GLU A 479 -31.03 13.44 27.73
CA GLU A 479 -29.59 13.69 27.87
C GLU A 479 -29.36 14.56 29.12
N CYS A 480 -28.53 14.11 30.06
CA CYS A 480 -28.22 14.88 31.26
C CYS A 480 -26.84 14.54 31.82
N HIS A 481 -26.00 15.55 31.97
CA HIS A 481 -24.63 15.50 32.49
C HIS A 481 -24.16 16.93 32.84
N PRO A 482 -23.00 17.18 33.48
CA PRO A 482 -22.65 18.52 33.96
C PRO A 482 -22.69 19.66 32.93
N TYR A 483 -22.34 19.41 31.66
CA TYR A 483 -22.46 20.42 30.58
C TYR A 483 -23.91 20.74 30.14
N LEU A 484 -24.86 19.86 30.46
CA LEU A 484 -26.28 19.98 30.15
C LEU A 484 -27.07 19.45 31.36
N ASN A 485 -27.13 20.25 32.43
CA ASN A 485 -27.56 19.81 33.75
C ASN A 485 -29.09 19.60 33.87
N GLN A 486 -29.87 20.00 32.85
CA GLN A 486 -31.33 19.84 32.74
C GLN A 486 -32.14 20.36 33.95
N LYS A 487 -31.59 21.27 34.77
CA LYS A 487 -32.15 21.61 36.10
C LYS A 487 -33.62 22.04 36.06
N LYS A 488 -33.98 22.95 35.14
CA LYS A 488 -35.37 23.41 34.94
C LYS A 488 -36.33 22.27 34.56
N LEU A 489 -35.92 21.37 33.67
CA LEU A 489 -36.74 20.22 33.25
C LEU A 489 -36.86 19.18 34.37
N ILE A 490 -35.79 18.94 35.14
CA ILE A 490 -35.81 18.02 36.28
C ILE A 490 -36.73 18.54 37.39
N ASP A 491 -36.58 19.81 37.78
CA ASP A 491 -37.41 20.43 38.82
C ASP A 491 -38.89 20.47 38.38
N TYR A 492 -39.16 20.75 37.10
CA TYR A 492 -40.48 20.64 36.50
C TYR A 492 -41.05 19.21 36.56
N CYS A 493 -40.31 18.21 36.07
CA CYS A 493 -40.75 16.81 36.10
C CYS A 493 -41.08 16.35 37.53
N LYS A 494 -40.23 16.68 38.51
CA LYS A 494 -40.47 16.40 39.93
C LYS A 494 -41.75 17.07 40.45
N SER A 495 -42.03 18.31 40.05
CA SER A 495 -43.29 19.00 40.42
C SER A 495 -44.56 18.31 39.89
N LYS A 496 -44.42 17.43 38.88
CA LYS A 496 -45.50 16.63 38.27
C LYS A 496 -45.51 15.16 38.71
N GLY A 497 -44.59 14.75 39.61
CA GLY A 497 -44.39 13.35 39.99
C GLY A 497 -43.69 12.47 38.94
N ILE A 498 -43.07 13.09 37.93
CA ILE A 498 -42.39 12.43 36.82
C ILE A 498 -40.91 12.25 37.20
N THR A 499 -40.42 11.01 37.17
CA THR A 499 -38.99 10.74 37.39
C THR A 499 -38.16 11.11 36.16
N VAL A 500 -36.86 11.40 36.31
CA VAL A 500 -35.97 11.67 35.18
C VAL A 500 -34.87 10.62 35.09
N THR A 501 -34.63 10.11 33.87
CA THR A 501 -33.49 9.23 33.56
C THR A 501 -32.48 9.96 32.68
N ALA A 502 -31.26 10.14 33.18
CA ALA A 502 -30.11 10.60 32.42
C ALA A 502 -29.58 9.51 31.48
N TYR A 503 -29.81 9.67 30.18
CA TYR A 503 -28.98 9.01 29.17
C TYR A 503 -27.72 9.85 28.88
N SER A 504 -26.70 9.20 28.34
CA SER A 504 -25.35 9.78 28.14
C SER A 504 -24.75 10.44 29.40
N PRO A 505 -24.89 9.90 30.64
CA PRO A 505 -24.38 10.55 31.86
C PRO A 505 -22.84 10.70 31.87
N LEU A 506 -22.14 9.96 31.01
CA LEU A 506 -20.68 10.01 30.81
C LEU A 506 -20.27 10.80 29.54
N GLY A 507 -21.18 11.59 28.95
CA GLY A 507 -20.90 12.44 27.78
C GLY A 507 -20.77 11.72 26.43
N SER A 508 -21.00 10.40 26.39
CA SER A 508 -20.99 9.57 25.18
C SER A 508 -19.78 9.82 24.24
N PRO A 509 -18.55 9.51 24.69
CA PRO A 509 -17.34 9.69 23.86
C PRO A 509 -17.39 8.84 22.57
N ASP A 510 -17.78 7.56 22.68
CA ASP A 510 -17.80 6.61 21.54
C ASP A 510 -18.98 6.80 20.56
N ARG A 511 -19.60 7.99 20.50
CA ARG A 511 -20.77 8.23 19.63
C ARG A 511 -20.36 8.29 18.14
N PRO A 512 -21.14 7.71 17.19
CA PRO A 512 -20.75 7.65 15.77
C PRO A 512 -20.54 8.99 15.06
N TRP A 513 -21.01 10.09 15.62
CA TRP A 513 -20.87 11.47 15.11
C TRP A 513 -19.97 12.35 15.99
N ALA A 514 -19.13 11.76 16.85
CA ALA A 514 -18.13 12.50 17.61
C ALA A 514 -17.10 13.12 16.66
N LYS A 515 -16.72 14.37 16.93
CA LYS A 515 -15.60 15.03 16.26
C LYS A 515 -14.36 15.05 17.15
N PRO A 516 -13.14 15.18 16.58
CA PRO A 516 -11.91 15.30 17.36
C PRO A 516 -11.85 16.54 18.27
N ASP A 517 -12.64 17.58 17.97
CA ASP A 517 -12.76 18.84 18.71
C ASP A 517 -13.94 18.89 19.71
N ASP A 518 -14.77 17.85 19.78
CA ASP A 518 -15.87 17.80 20.75
C ASP A 518 -15.34 17.60 22.19
N PRO A 519 -15.89 18.27 23.22
CA PRO A 519 -15.33 18.24 24.57
C PRO A 519 -15.58 16.90 25.28
N LEU A 520 -14.49 16.26 25.73
CA LEU A 520 -14.52 15.00 26.45
C LEU A 520 -14.80 15.22 27.95
N LEU A 521 -16.06 15.05 28.35
CA LEU A 521 -16.55 15.28 29.71
C LEU A 521 -15.81 14.48 30.80
N MET A 522 -15.35 13.26 30.48
CA MET A 522 -14.60 12.40 31.41
C MET A 522 -13.18 12.92 31.68
N ASP A 523 -12.64 13.74 30.78
CA ASP A 523 -11.27 14.26 30.82
C ASP A 523 -11.22 15.74 31.23
N ASP A 524 -12.37 16.35 31.60
CA ASP A 524 -12.42 17.71 32.12
C ASP A 524 -11.59 17.81 33.40
N PRO A 525 -10.55 18.67 33.47
CA PRO A 525 -9.64 18.73 34.61
C PRO A 525 -10.34 19.10 35.94
N ARG A 526 -11.53 19.71 35.88
CA ARG A 526 -12.37 20.02 37.04
C ARG A 526 -13.08 18.77 37.56
N ILE A 527 -13.56 17.89 36.68
CA ILE A 527 -14.09 16.58 37.05
C ILE A 527 -12.95 15.69 37.57
N VAL A 528 -11.80 15.69 36.91
CA VAL A 528 -10.61 14.91 37.34
C VAL A 528 -10.14 15.34 38.74
N GLY A 529 -10.03 16.64 39.02
CA GLY A 529 -9.64 17.13 40.35
C GLY A 529 -10.64 16.76 41.47
N ILE A 530 -11.95 16.67 41.15
CA ILE A 530 -12.96 16.15 42.09
C ILE A 530 -12.82 14.63 42.24
N ALA A 531 -12.51 13.90 41.16
CA ALA A 531 -12.27 12.46 41.19
C ALA A 531 -11.07 12.11 42.09
N GLU A 532 -9.96 12.84 41.96
CA GLU A 532 -8.78 12.74 42.83
C GLU A 532 -9.11 13.01 44.30
N LYS A 533 -9.84 14.10 44.59
CA LYS A 533 -10.31 14.47 45.94
C LYS A 533 -11.05 13.33 46.64
N TYR A 534 -11.88 12.60 45.90
CA TYR A 534 -12.68 11.48 46.41
C TYR A 534 -12.00 10.10 46.27
N LYS A 535 -10.84 10.01 45.61
CA LYS A 535 -10.17 8.75 45.24
C LYS A 535 -11.10 7.82 44.43
N LYS A 536 -11.83 8.43 43.50
CA LYS A 536 -12.81 7.80 42.59
C LYS A 536 -12.42 8.13 41.14
N THR A 537 -13.07 7.51 40.17
CA THR A 537 -12.87 7.84 38.74
C THR A 537 -13.82 8.95 38.28
N PRO A 538 -13.50 9.68 37.19
CA PRO A 538 -14.43 10.63 36.57
C PRO A 538 -15.83 10.05 36.33
N ALA A 539 -15.91 8.78 35.87
CA ALA A 539 -17.18 8.09 35.66
C ALA A 539 -18.00 7.98 36.95
N GLN A 540 -17.36 7.61 38.07
CA GLN A 540 -18.00 7.52 39.38
C GLN A 540 -18.46 8.89 39.89
N ILE A 541 -17.71 9.98 39.65
CA ILE A 541 -18.13 11.34 40.00
C ILE A 541 -19.37 11.76 39.20
N LEU A 542 -19.35 11.55 37.87
CA LEU A 542 -20.45 11.90 36.97
C LEU A 542 -21.74 11.12 37.30
N ILE A 543 -21.61 9.83 37.63
CA ILE A 543 -22.71 8.99 38.10
C ILE A 543 -23.20 9.47 39.48
N ARG A 544 -22.29 9.71 40.44
CA ARG A 544 -22.64 10.13 41.80
C ARG A 544 -23.39 11.45 41.82
N TYR A 545 -22.96 12.41 41.00
CA TYR A 545 -23.61 13.71 40.83
C TYR A 545 -25.10 13.56 40.49
N GLN A 546 -25.44 12.71 39.52
CA GLN A 546 -26.84 12.51 39.11
C GLN A 546 -27.68 11.79 40.18
N ILE A 547 -27.20 10.68 40.74
CA ILE A 547 -28.00 9.94 41.74
C ILE A 547 -28.19 10.75 43.02
N GLN A 548 -27.22 11.59 43.40
CA GLN A 548 -27.31 12.44 44.60
C GLN A 548 -28.28 13.63 44.44
N ARG A 549 -28.58 14.06 43.21
CA ARG A 549 -29.68 15.00 42.90
C ARG A 549 -30.98 14.31 42.51
N ASP A 550 -31.11 13.00 42.82
CA ASP A 550 -32.29 12.18 42.56
C ASP A 550 -32.67 12.20 41.06
N VAL A 551 -31.74 11.70 40.25
CA VAL A 551 -31.87 11.44 38.81
C VAL A 551 -31.36 10.02 38.54
N ILE A 552 -32.16 9.22 37.84
CA ILE A 552 -31.82 7.84 37.47
C ILE A 552 -30.74 7.88 36.37
N VAL A 553 -29.77 6.97 36.39
CA VAL A 553 -28.68 6.92 35.39
C VAL A 553 -28.64 5.59 34.64
N ILE A 554 -28.25 5.63 33.37
CA ILE A 554 -28.01 4.44 32.54
C ILE A 554 -26.62 4.49 31.85
N PRO A 555 -25.50 4.39 32.60
CA PRO A 555 -24.16 4.38 32.03
C PRO A 555 -23.87 3.08 31.27
N LYS A 556 -23.54 3.18 29.97
CA LYS A 556 -23.18 2.02 29.13
C LYS A 556 -21.69 1.71 29.22
N SER A 557 -21.36 0.45 29.47
CA SER A 557 -20.02 -0.11 29.27
C SER A 557 -20.12 -1.51 28.68
N VAL A 558 -19.06 -1.95 27.99
CA VAL A 558 -18.83 -3.34 27.55
C VAL A 558 -17.55 -3.93 28.15
N THR A 559 -16.79 -3.13 28.91
CA THR A 559 -15.57 -3.53 29.60
C THR A 559 -15.94 -3.90 31.03
N LYS A 560 -15.63 -5.14 31.45
CA LYS A 560 -16.02 -5.69 32.76
C LYS A 560 -15.64 -4.79 33.94
N SER A 561 -14.37 -4.39 34.02
CA SER A 561 -13.86 -3.54 35.10
C SER A 561 -14.64 -2.23 35.24
N ARG A 562 -14.96 -1.57 34.12
CA ARG A 562 -15.80 -0.36 34.09
C ARG A 562 -17.24 -0.61 34.52
N ILE A 563 -17.80 -1.80 34.29
CA ILE A 563 -19.14 -2.18 34.80
C ILE A 563 -19.09 -2.33 36.33
N GLU A 564 -18.07 -3.02 36.84
CA GLU A 564 -17.82 -3.22 38.27
C GLU A 564 -17.46 -1.91 39.00
N GLU A 565 -16.81 -0.97 38.31
CA GLU A 565 -16.46 0.37 38.81
C GLU A 565 -17.68 1.31 38.86
N ASN A 566 -18.50 1.34 37.80
CA ASN A 566 -19.65 2.27 37.67
C ASN A 566 -20.71 2.10 38.77
N ILE A 567 -20.81 0.93 39.41
CA ILE A 567 -21.75 0.67 40.50
C ILE A 567 -21.20 1.05 41.90
N GLN A 568 -19.89 1.33 42.02
CA GLN A 568 -19.23 1.72 43.28
C GLN A 568 -19.39 3.23 43.56
N VAL A 569 -20.66 3.65 43.66
CA VAL A 569 -21.11 5.06 43.78
C VAL A 569 -22.03 5.32 44.98
N PHE A 570 -22.25 4.29 45.81
CA PHE A 570 -23.08 4.35 47.01
C PHE A 570 -22.26 4.40 48.31
N ASP A 571 -20.94 4.20 48.22
CA ASP A 571 -19.97 4.21 49.33
C ASP A 571 -19.37 5.60 49.61
N PHE A 572 -19.69 6.61 48.79
CA PHE A 572 -19.27 8.00 49.00
C PHE A 572 -20.40 8.99 48.65
N ALA A 573 -20.23 10.24 49.08
CA ALA A 573 -21.12 11.35 48.72
C ALA A 573 -20.30 12.59 48.36
N LEU A 574 -20.77 13.35 47.37
CA LEU A 574 -20.19 14.65 47.01
C LEU A 574 -20.60 15.69 48.06
N SER A 575 -19.74 16.65 48.38
CA SER A 575 -20.12 17.75 49.28
C SER A 575 -21.05 18.73 48.56
N ASP A 576 -21.81 19.52 49.31
CA ASP A 576 -22.67 20.56 48.74
C ASP A 576 -21.89 21.55 47.87
N ASP A 577 -20.61 21.80 48.17
CA ASP A 577 -19.77 22.72 47.39
C ASP A 577 -19.22 22.08 46.11
N ASP A 578 -18.94 20.77 46.11
CA ASP A 578 -18.63 20.04 44.86
C ASP A 578 -19.88 19.90 43.98
N MET A 579 -21.05 19.65 44.57
CA MET A 579 -22.34 19.63 43.86
C MET A 579 -22.63 20.98 43.21
N LYS A 580 -22.47 22.11 43.93
CA LYS A 580 -22.57 23.47 43.37
C LYS A 580 -21.54 23.71 42.26
N THR A 581 -20.32 23.22 42.43
CA THR A 581 -19.24 23.36 41.45
C THR A 581 -19.59 22.65 40.14
N ILE A 582 -20.05 21.39 40.22
CA ILE A 582 -20.45 20.60 39.05
C ILE A 582 -21.74 21.16 38.39
N ASP A 583 -22.71 21.63 39.17
CA ASP A 583 -23.90 22.35 38.66
C ASP A 583 -23.50 23.57 37.81
N GLY A 584 -22.41 24.25 38.16
CA GLY A 584 -21.82 25.39 37.46
C GLY A 584 -20.98 25.03 36.22
N PHE A 585 -20.93 23.76 35.80
CA PHE A 585 -20.31 23.37 34.52
C PHE A 585 -21.30 23.45 33.35
N ASP A 586 -22.57 23.74 33.63
CA ASP A 586 -23.65 23.81 32.64
C ASP A 586 -23.41 24.93 31.63
N CYS A 587 -23.38 24.54 30.35
CA CYS A 587 -23.16 25.43 29.22
C CYS A 587 -24.21 25.24 28.12
N ASN A 588 -25.31 24.54 28.43
CA ASN A 588 -26.28 24.01 27.47
C ASN A 588 -25.63 23.13 26.38
N GLY A 589 -24.51 22.47 26.73
CA GLY A 589 -23.64 21.71 25.84
C GLY A 589 -24.18 20.32 25.53
N ARG A 590 -25.24 20.27 24.73
CA ARG A 590 -25.88 19.02 24.26
C ARG A 590 -24.99 18.28 23.24
N PHE A 591 -24.88 16.95 23.33
CA PHE A 591 -24.17 16.08 22.38
C PHE A 591 -25.08 15.44 21.32
N LEU A 592 -26.40 15.32 21.57
CA LEU A 592 -27.39 14.80 20.62
C LEU A 592 -28.39 15.88 20.17
N HIS A 593 -27.93 16.78 19.30
CA HIS A 593 -28.76 17.91 18.83
C HIS A 593 -29.85 17.55 17.79
N LEU A 594 -29.69 16.49 16.99
CA LEU A 594 -30.56 16.16 15.85
C LEU A 594 -30.83 17.34 14.90
N THR A 595 -29.81 18.16 14.60
CA THR A 595 -29.98 19.43 13.83
C THR A 595 -30.51 19.26 12.41
N TRP A 596 -30.36 18.08 11.81
CA TRP A 596 -30.82 17.77 10.46
C TRP A 596 -32.35 17.58 10.34
N ILE A 597 -33.06 17.43 11.47
CA ILE A 597 -34.53 17.36 11.54
C ILE A 597 -35.17 18.51 12.34
N LYS A 598 -34.46 19.63 12.50
CA LYS A 598 -34.94 20.81 13.23
C LYS A 598 -36.18 21.49 12.62
N ASP A 599 -36.59 21.08 11.42
CA ASP A 599 -37.82 21.51 10.75
C ASP A 599 -39.03 20.61 11.07
N HIS A 600 -38.84 19.52 11.82
CA HIS A 600 -39.95 18.72 12.34
C HIS A 600 -40.77 19.55 13.35
N PRO A 601 -42.11 19.66 13.24
CA PRO A 601 -42.94 20.52 14.09
C PRO A 601 -42.85 20.28 15.60
N HIS A 602 -42.45 19.07 15.99
CA HIS A 602 -42.24 18.66 17.38
C HIS A 602 -40.76 18.41 17.75
N TRP A 603 -39.80 18.98 17.02
CA TRP A 603 -38.38 18.90 17.40
C TRP A 603 -38.18 19.52 18.80
N PRO A 604 -37.74 18.74 19.82
CA PRO A 604 -37.92 19.09 21.23
C PRO A 604 -37.00 20.21 21.76
N PHE A 605 -36.03 20.66 20.97
CA PHE A 605 -34.99 21.60 21.41
C PHE A 605 -35.23 23.04 20.92
N ASN A 606 -36.49 23.36 20.57
CA ASN A 606 -36.94 24.71 20.25
C ASN A 606 -37.52 25.48 21.46
N THR A 607 -37.86 24.80 22.56
CA THR A 607 -38.24 25.41 23.84
C THR A 607 -37.03 25.60 24.76
N GLU A 608 -37.20 26.38 25.84
CA GLU A 608 -36.14 26.64 26.82
C GLU A 608 -35.70 25.37 27.57
N PHE A 609 -36.67 24.50 27.86
CA PHE A 609 -36.52 23.18 28.49
C PHE A 609 -37.80 22.35 28.25
#